data_AF-A0A0P0AEG6-F1
#
_entry.id   AF-A0A0P0AEG6-F1
#
_cell.length_a   1.000
_cell.length_b   1.000
_cell.length_c   1.000
_cell.angle_alpha   90.00
_cell.angle_beta   90.00
_cell.angle_gamma   90.00
#
_symmetry.space_group_name_H-M   'P 1'
#
loop_
_entity.id
_entity.type
_entity.pdbx_description
1 polymer ?
#
loop_
_entity_poly.entity_id
_entity_poly.type
_entity_poly.pdbx_seq_one_letter_code
_entity_poly.pdbx_strand_id
1 'polypeptide(L)'
;MSRLYLVRHGPTHAKRFVGWTDVPADLSETDKIARLEARLPDAPIISSDLSRAVKTADVLQQGRPRLPHDPRLRENYFGAWEDLTWADVEARDSALARQVFETPGDTAPPDGESWNTLAARVAAAVEAHTGDVIVVAHMGVILTLLQKALNCTPYTALGHEISPLSLTVIHRKGDWAQGHWDATHINHFPE
;
A
#
# COMPACT_ATOMS: atom_id res chain seq x y z
N MET A 1 16.79 -8.22 -11.98
CA MET A 1 16.57 -7.89 -10.56
C MET A 1 15.96 -6.50 -10.52
N SER A 2 14.95 -6.28 -9.70
CA SER A 2 14.26 -4.99 -9.61
C SER A 2 13.90 -4.70 -8.16
N ARG A 3 13.86 -3.42 -7.78
CA ARG A 3 13.49 -2.97 -6.44
C ARG A 3 12.17 -2.21 -6.49
N LEU A 4 11.27 -2.57 -5.60
CA LEU A 4 10.06 -1.80 -5.33
C LEU A 4 10.34 -0.88 -4.14
N TYR A 5 10.27 0.42 -4.37
CA TYR A 5 10.36 1.45 -3.33
C TYR A 5 8.94 1.88 -2.96
N LEU A 6 8.39 1.21 -1.97
CA LEU A 6 7.01 1.35 -1.54
C LEU A 6 6.89 2.48 -0.53
N VAL A 7 6.18 3.53 -0.90
CA VAL A 7 5.92 4.68 -0.03
C VAL A 7 4.44 4.69 0.34
N ARG A 8 4.11 4.68 1.64
CA ARG A 8 2.71 4.95 2.03
C ARG A 8 2.41 6.42 1.82
N HIS A 9 1.27 6.73 1.21
CA HIS A 9 0.81 8.11 1.03
C HIS A 9 0.81 8.92 2.35
N GLY A 10 0.80 10.25 2.25
CA GLY A 10 0.70 11.16 3.40
C GLY A 10 -0.57 10.93 4.24
N PRO A 11 -0.56 11.27 5.54
CA PRO A 11 -1.67 10.99 6.44
C PRO A 11 -2.97 11.65 5.96
N THR A 12 -4.11 10.97 6.09
CA THR A 12 -5.43 11.57 5.83
C THR A 12 -6.14 12.03 7.11
N HIS A 13 -5.59 11.68 8.28
CA HIS A 13 -6.18 11.87 9.62
C HIS A 13 -7.55 11.21 9.84
N ALA A 14 -8.02 10.42 8.88
CA ALA A 14 -9.28 9.70 8.99
C ALA A 14 -9.20 8.61 10.07
N LYS A 15 -10.20 8.58 10.95
CA LYS A 15 -10.38 7.55 12.00
C LYS A 15 -11.48 6.55 11.65
N ARG A 16 -11.66 6.33 10.35
CA ARG A 16 -12.68 5.50 9.71
C ARG A 16 -12.03 4.67 8.62
N PHE A 17 -12.69 3.62 8.17
CA PHE A 17 -12.24 2.88 7.01
C PHE A 17 -12.23 3.80 5.78
N VAL A 18 -11.07 3.86 5.13
CA VAL A 18 -10.82 4.61 3.91
C VAL A 18 -10.11 3.68 2.95
N GLY A 19 -10.90 2.98 2.14
CA GLY A 19 -10.42 2.15 1.05
C GLY A 19 -10.45 2.97 -0.22
N TRP A 20 -11.57 2.89 -0.92
CA TRP A 20 -11.79 3.58 -2.19
C TRP A 20 -12.42 4.96 -2.01
N THR A 21 -12.96 5.30 -0.83
CA THR A 21 -13.34 6.68 -0.55
C THR A 21 -12.12 7.59 -0.74
N ASP A 22 -12.30 8.64 -1.53
CA ASP A 22 -11.22 9.55 -1.84
C ASP A 22 -11.15 10.68 -0.79
N VAL A 23 -10.10 10.61 0.03
CA VAL A 23 -9.81 11.57 1.10
C VAL A 23 -8.42 12.13 0.83
N PRO A 24 -8.22 13.46 0.86
CA PRO A 24 -6.93 14.08 0.58
C PRO A 24 -5.89 13.73 1.66
N ALA A 25 -4.62 13.65 1.25
CA ALA A 25 -3.50 13.60 2.18
C ALA A 25 -3.18 15.00 2.71
N ASP A 26 -2.82 15.08 3.98
CA ASP A 26 -2.10 16.18 4.58
C ASP A 26 -0.61 16.06 4.26
N LEU A 27 -0.05 17.08 3.61
CA LEU A 27 1.33 17.15 3.16
C LEU A 27 2.08 18.31 3.82
N SER A 28 1.63 18.77 5.00
CA SER A 28 2.26 19.87 5.73
C SER A 28 3.63 19.51 6.31
N GLU A 29 3.96 18.22 6.49
CA GLU A 29 5.26 17.75 6.98
C GLU A 29 6.35 17.82 5.88
N THR A 30 6.61 19.02 5.34
CA THR A 30 7.51 19.23 4.20
C THR A 30 8.92 18.70 4.43
N ASP A 31 9.47 18.85 5.65
CA ASP A 31 10.81 18.38 5.97
C ASP A 31 10.91 16.85 5.92
N LYS A 32 9.86 16.16 6.36
CA LYS A 32 9.77 14.69 6.32
C LYS A 32 9.65 14.20 4.88
N ILE A 33 8.85 14.91 4.06
CA ILE A 33 8.73 14.63 2.62
C ILE A 33 10.09 14.84 1.93
N ALA A 34 10.82 15.92 2.25
CA ALA A 34 12.14 16.18 1.67
C ALA A 34 13.17 15.10 2.04
N ARG A 35 13.20 14.65 3.30
CA ARG A 35 14.08 13.54 3.71
C ARG A 35 13.72 12.22 3.01
N LEU A 36 12.43 11.93 2.91
CA LEU A 36 11.95 10.75 2.18
C LEU A 36 12.39 10.80 0.72
N GLU A 37 12.12 11.92 0.06
CA GLU A 37 12.47 12.20 -1.33
C GLU A 37 13.96 11.97 -1.59
N ALA A 38 14.84 12.54 -0.75
CA ALA A 38 16.29 12.43 -0.87
C ALA A 38 16.81 10.97 -0.76
N ARG A 39 16.02 10.07 -0.16
CA ARG A 39 16.37 8.65 -0.04
C ARG A 39 15.88 7.80 -1.22
N LEU A 40 14.94 8.31 -2.01
CA LEU A 40 14.40 7.60 -3.18
C LEU A 40 15.44 7.57 -4.32
N PRO A 41 15.50 6.48 -5.10
CA PRO A 41 16.38 6.39 -6.25
C PRO A 41 15.91 7.35 -7.37
N ASP A 42 16.75 7.53 -8.39
CA ASP A 42 16.29 8.03 -9.68
C ASP A 42 15.59 6.90 -10.45
N ALA A 43 14.30 6.74 -10.19
CA ALA A 43 13.45 5.72 -10.80
C ALA A 43 12.05 6.28 -11.11
N PRO A 44 11.30 5.68 -12.06
CA PRO A 44 9.93 6.09 -12.33
C PRO A 44 9.03 6.01 -11.09
N ILE A 45 8.09 6.96 -10.96
CA ILE A 45 7.10 6.99 -9.89
C ILE A 45 5.71 6.64 -10.42
N ILE A 46 5.10 5.63 -9.81
CA ILE A 46 3.70 5.24 -10.01
C ILE A 46 2.91 5.39 -8.71
N SER A 47 1.61 5.59 -8.82
CA SER A 47 0.68 5.59 -7.69
C SER A 47 -0.66 4.99 -8.11
N SER A 48 -1.54 4.72 -7.15
CA SER A 48 -2.97 4.63 -7.47
C SER A 48 -3.48 5.96 -8.01
N ASP A 49 -4.72 5.96 -8.47
CA ASP A 49 -5.48 7.13 -8.90
C ASP A 49 -6.24 7.86 -7.77
N LEU A 50 -6.23 7.35 -6.54
CA LEU A 50 -6.78 8.06 -5.36
C LEU A 50 -5.94 9.30 -5.02
N SER A 51 -6.61 10.42 -4.73
CA SER A 51 -6.00 11.75 -4.60
C SER A 51 -4.84 11.79 -3.60
N ARG A 52 -4.95 11.12 -2.45
CA ARG A 52 -3.89 11.02 -1.43
C ARG A 52 -2.58 10.44 -1.97
N ALA A 53 -2.66 9.38 -2.79
CA ALA A 53 -1.49 8.74 -3.38
C ALA A 53 -0.95 9.57 -4.54
N VAL A 54 -1.83 10.13 -5.38
CA VAL A 54 -1.44 11.03 -6.47
C VAL A 54 -0.68 12.25 -5.94
N LYS A 55 -1.25 12.97 -4.97
CA LYS A 55 -0.65 14.19 -4.41
C LYS A 55 0.65 13.91 -3.66
N THR A 56 0.75 12.76 -2.97
CA THR A 56 2.01 12.36 -2.35
C THR A 56 3.09 12.03 -3.39
N ALA A 57 2.72 11.39 -4.49
CA ALA A 57 3.66 11.12 -5.58
C ALA A 57 4.11 12.40 -6.31
N ASP A 58 3.21 13.37 -6.49
CA ASP A 58 3.53 14.64 -7.14
C ASP A 58 4.62 15.40 -6.37
N VAL A 59 4.52 15.48 -5.04
CA VAL A 59 5.55 16.15 -4.22
C VAL A 59 6.88 15.39 -4.16
N LEU A 60 6.84 14.06 -4.33
CA LEU A 60 8.02 13.19 -4.39
C LEU A 60 8.65 13.10 -5.79
N GLN A 61 8.05 13.67 -6.84
CA GLN A 61 8.50 13.44 -8.21
C GLN A 61 9.92 13.96 -8.48
N GLN A 62 10.22 15.20 -8.10
CA GLN A 62 11.55 15.84 -8.24
C GLN A 62 12.29 15.52 -9.56
N GLY A 63 11.60 15.63 -10.69
CA GLY A 63 12.21 15.39 -12.03
C GLY A 63 12.23 13.93 -12.49
N ARG A 64 11.85 12.97 -11.65
CA ARG A 64 11.70 11.57 -12.04
C ARG A 64 10.56 11.39 -13.05
N PRO A 65 10.61 10.36 -13.92
CA PRO A 65 9.51 10.01 -14.81
C PRO A 65 8.24 9.69 -14.01
N ARG A 66 7.12 10.34 -14.33
CA ARG A 66 5.81 10.01 -13.77
C ARG A 66 5.11 8.99 -14.67
N LEU A 67 4.81 7.82 -14.15
CA LEU A 67 4.01 6.82 -14.87
C LEU A 67 2.51 7.12 -14.71
N PRO A 68 1.66 6.65 -15.64
CA PRO A 68 0.21 6.72 -15.49
C PRO A 68 -0.24 6.08 -14.17
N HIS A 69 -1.29 6.64 -13.56
CA HIS A 69 -1.88 6.06 -12.36
C HIS A 69 -2.41 4.66 -12.64
N ASP A 70 -2.30 3.75 -11.67
CA ASP A 70 -2.78 2.39 -11.79
C ASP A 70 -3.87 2.10 -10.74
N PRO A 71 -5.15 1.96 -11.15
CA PRO A 71 -6.24 1.62 -10.25
C PRO A 71 -6.03 0.31 -9.47
N ARG A 72 -5.20 -0.60 -9.98
CA ARG A 72 -4.84 -1.85 -9.28
C ARG A 72 -3.96 -1.62 -8.05
N LEU A 73 -3.47 -0.39 -7.84
CA LEU A 73 -2.74 0.03 -6.65
C LEU A 73 -3.62 0.76 -5.62
N ARG A 74 -4.95 0.82 -5.79
CA ARG A 74 -5.87 1.36 -4.77
C ARG A 74 -5.77 0.58 -3.46
N GLU A 75 -6.16 1.21 -2.34
CA GLU A 75 -6.31 0.49 -1.06
C GLU A 75 -7.38 -0.60 -1.16
N ASN A 76 -7.40 -1.53 -0.19
CA ASN A 76 -8.48 -2.49 -0.04
C ASN A 76 -9.85 -1.80 -0.12
N TYR A 77 -10.73 -2.26 -1.00
CA TYR A 77 -12.11 -1.79 -1.07
C TYR A 77 -12.88 -2.34 0.11
N PHE A 78 -13.30 -1.45 1.01
CA PHE A 78 -14.02 -1.87 2.22
C PHE A 78 -15.53 -1.99 2.00
N GLY A 79 -16.04 -1.72 0.78
CA GLY A 79 -17.45 -1.92 0.44
C GLY A 79 -18.39 -1.19 1.39
N ALA A 80 -19.33 -1.93 1.99
CA ALA A 80 -20.28 -1.41 2.97
C ALA A 80 -19.64 -0.92 4.29
N TRP A 81 -18.34 -1.14 4.50
CA TRP A 81 -17.59 -0.61 5.64
C TRP A 81 -16.88 0.72 5.34
N GLU A 82 -16.84 1.18 4.08
CA GLU A 82 -16.31 2.51 3.76
C GLU A 82 -16.98 3.59 4.63
N ASP A 83 -16.17 4.54 5.08
CA ASP A 83 -16.57 5.67 5.92
C ASP A 83 -17.09 5.32 7.33
N LEU A 84 -17.16 4.04 7.69
CA LEU A 84 -17.51 3.59 9.03
C LEU A 84 -16.29 3.59 9.97
N THR A 85 -16.53 3.79 11.26
CA THR A 85 -15.49 3.54 12.27
C THR A 85 -15.38 2.05 12.58
N TRP A 86 -14.29 1.65 13.25
CA TRP A 86 -14.19 0.27 13.77
C TRP A 86 -15.37 -0.09 14.67
N ALA A 87 -15.80 0.84 15.54
CA ALA A 87 -16.91 0.61 16.45
C ALA A 87 -18.24 0.37 15.70
N ASP A 88 -18.46 1.10 14.60
CA ASP A 88 -19.66 0.91 13.76
C ASP A 88 -19.64 -0.47 13.07
N VAL A 89 -18.48 -0.87 12.53
CA VAL A 89 -18.28 -2.19 11.90
C VAL A 89 -18.44 -3.30 12.93
N GLU A 90 -17.86 -3.16 14.12
CA GLU A 90 -17.98 -4.14 15.19
C GLU A 90 -19.43 -4.28 15.68
N ALA A 91 -20.17 -3.17 15.81
CA ALA A 91 -21.57 -3.19 16.20
C ALA A 91 -22.47 -3.87 15.14
N ARG A 92 -22.13 -3.72 13.86
CA ARG A 92 -22.92 -4.25 12.74
C ARG A 92 -22.56 -5.69 12.36
N ASP A 93 -21.27 -5.97 12.22
CA ASP A 93 -20.73 -7.13 11.51
C ASP A 93 -19.61 -7.83 12.32
N SER A 94 -19.63 -7.81 13.66
CA SER A 94 -18.55 -8.30 14.54
C SER A 94 -17.90 -9.63 14.12
N ALA A 95 -18.70 -10.66 13.83
CA ALA A 95 -18.18 -11.98 13.44
C ALA A 95 -17.46 -11.95 12.09
N LEU A 96 -18.00 -11.21 11.13
CA LEU A 96 -17.39 -11.03 9.81
C LEU A 96 -16.12 -10.18 9.91
N ALA A 97 -16.13 -9.11 10.72
CA ALA A 97 -14.96 -8.29 11.00
C ALA A 97 -13.79 -9.12 11.54
N ARG A 98 -14.05 -9.99 12.53
CA ARG A 98 -13.04 -10.94 13.02
C ARG A 98 -12.53 -11.84 11.91
N GLN A 99 -13.42 -12.41 11.10
CA GLN A 99 -13.01 -13.29 10.00
C GLN A 99 -12.13 -12.56 8.96
N VAL A 100 -12.45 -11.31 8.62
CA VAL A 100 -11.69 -10.51 7.66
C VAL A 100 -10.29 -10.18 8.17
N PHE A 101 -10.15 -9.80 9.45
CA PHE A 101 -8.87 -9.30 9.99
C PHE A 101 -8.03 -10.35 10.75
N GLU A 102 -8.66 -11.36 11.35
CA GLU A 102 -7.97 -12.44 12.10
C GLU A 102 -7.69 -13.66 11.21
N THR A 103 -8.48 -13.88 10.16
CA THR A 103 -8.25 -14.94 9.17
C THR A 103 -8.28 -14.41 7.74
N PRO A 104 -7.36 -13.49 7.37
CA PRO A 104 -7.41 -12.86 6.06
C PRO A 104 -7.16 -13.90 4.96
N GLY A 105 -7.96 -13.82 3.90
CA GLY A 105 -7.94 -14.76 2.79
C GLY A 105 -9.02 -14.38 1.78
N ASP A 106 -10.02 -15.24 1.59
CA ASP A 106 -11.11 -15.02 0.64
C ASP A 106 -12.34 -14.33 1.24
N THR A 107 -12.38 -14.17 2.57
CA THR A 107 -13.46 -13.42 3.22
C THR A 107 -13.27 -11.93 3.00
N ALA A 108 -14.35 -11.23 2.68
CA ALA A 108 -14.37 -9.80 2.37
C ALA A 108 -15.42 -9.06 3.21
N PRO A 109 -15.25 -7.73 3.40
CA PRO A 109 -16.35 -6.85 3.77
C PRO A 109 -17.52 -7.00 2.79
N PRO A 110 -18.79 -6.75 3.19
CA PRO A 110 -19.92 -6.78 2.26
C PRO A 110 -19.69 -5.80 1.10
N ASP A 111 -19.90 -6.26 -0.14
CA ASP A 111 -19.62 -5.52 -1.39
C ASP A 111 -18.17 -5.03 -1.55
N GLY A 112 -17.26 -5.45 -0.67
CA GLY A 112 -15.85 -5.09 -0.68
C GLY A 112 -14.97 -6.13 -1.36
N GLU A 113 -13.67 -6.03 -1.14
CA GLU A 113 -12.71 -7.02 -1.63
C GLU A 113 -12.01 -7.77 -0.50
N SER A 114 -11.64 -9.02 -0.80
CA SER A 114 -10.88 -9.89 0.10
C SER A 114 -9.39 -9.60 0.02
N TRP A 115 -8.64 -10.06 1.02
CA TRP A 115 -7.18 -10.00 1.01
C TRP A 115 -6.56 -10.64 -0.24
N ASN A 116 -7.06 -11.82 -0.64
CA ASN A 116 -6.56 -12.50 -1.84
C ASN A 116 -6.87 -11.74 -3.13
N THR A 117 -8.03 -11.04 -3.19
CA THR A 117 -8.40 -10.19 -4.32
C THR A 117 -7.46 -8.99 -4.43
N LEU A 118 -7.21 -8.31 -3.31
CA LEU A 118 -6.24 -7.22 -3.21
C LEU A 118 -4.85 -7.67 -3.64
N ALA A 119 -4.35 -8.78 -3.07
CA ALA A 119 -3.03 -9.31 -3.36
C ALA A 119 -2.85 -9.64 -4.86
N ALA A 120 -3.86 -10.25 -5.49
CA ALA A 120 -3.81 -10.61 -6.90
C ALA A 120 -3.72 -9.38 -7.82
N ARG A 121 -4.54 -8.35 -7.59
CA ARG A 121 -4.48 -7.13 -8.43
C ARG A 121 -3.20 -6.33 -8.21
N VAL A 122 -2.71 -6.28 -6.97
CA VAL A 122 -1.45 -5.58 -6.63
C VAL A 122 -0.24 -6.29 -7.25
N ALA A 123 -0.21 -7.63 -7.22
CA ALA A 123 0.81 -8.42 -7.92
C ALA A 123 0.85 -8.08 -9.41
N ALA A 124 -0.30 -8.11 -10.08
CA ALA A 124 -0.40 -7.79 -11.51
C ALA A 124 0.04 -6.35 -11.84
N ALA A 125 -0.10 -5.40 -10.90
CA ALA A 125 0.39 -4.04 -11.07
C ALA A 125 1.93 -3.99 -11.05
N VAL A 126 2.57 -4.60 -10.06
CA VAL A 126 4.04 -4.54 -9.90
C VAL A 126 4.79 -5.46 -10.86
N GLU A 127 4.15 -6.51 -11.37
CA GLU A 127 4.69 -7.38 -12.43
C GLU A 127 4.91 -6.65 -13.76
N ALA A 128 4.10 -5.63 -14.04
CA ALA A 128 4.19 -4.86 -15.29
C ALA A 128 5.48 -4.02 -15.39
N HIS A 129 6.25 -3.89 -14.31
CA HIS A 129 7.50 -3.14 -14.26
C HIS A 129 8.70 -4.07 -14.18
N THR A 130 9.73 -3.90 -15.01
CA THR A 130 10.91 -4.79 -15.06
C THR A 130 12.15 -4.22 -14.37
N GLY A 131 12.17 -2.92 -14.05
CA GLY A 131 13.23 -2.22 -13.36
C GLY A 131 12.81 -1.70 -11.98
N ASP A 132 13.66 -0.88 -11.38
CA ASP A 132 13.32 -0.20 -10.13
C ASP A 132 12.14 0.75 -10.35
N VAL A 133 11.24 0.80 -9.37
CA VAL A 133 10.06 1.67 -9.42
C VAL A 133 9.72 2.15 -8.02
N ILE A 134 9.35 3.42 -7.93
CA ILE A 134 8.78 4.02 -6.72
C ILE A 134 7.27 3.91 -6.81
N VAL A 135 6.67 3.26 -5.82
CA VAL A 135 5.22 3.01 -5.77
C VAL A 135 4.67 3.76 -4.57
N VAL A 136 3.93 4.85 -4.82
CA VAL A 136 3.18 5.54 -3.77
C VAL A 136 1.83 4.86 -3.61
N ALA A 137 1.68 4.16 -2.50
CA ALA A 137 0.65 3.16 -2.25
C ALA A 137 -0.05 3.37 -0.90
N HIS A 138 -0.86 2.38 -0.54
CA HIS A 138 -1.65 2.34 0.69
C HIS A 138 -1.16 1.18 1.57
N MET A 139 -1.70 1.07 2.79
CA MET A 139 -1.24 0.09 3.75
C MET A 139 -1.47 -1.34 3.25
N GLY A 140 -2.69 -1.69 2.83
CA GLY A 140 -3.00 -3.04 2.36
C GLY A 140 -2.19 -3.46 1.12
N VAL A 141 -1.92 -2.52 0.23
CA VAL A 141 -1.06 -2.73 -0.95
C VAL A 141 0.37 -3.09 -0.53
N ILE A 142 0.94 -2.36 0.43
CA ILE A 142 2.30 -2.63 0.91
C ILE A 142 2.35 -3.97 1.66
N LEU A 143 1.36 -4.24 2.50
CA LEU A 143 1.31 -5.46 3.30
C LEU A 143 1.13 -6.74 2.46
N THR A 144 0.34 -6.69 1.38
CA THR A 144 0.22 -7.83 0.45
C THR A 144 1.52 -8.12 -0.30
N LEU A 145 2.29 -7.09 -0.65
CA LEU A 145 3.64 -7.27 -1.21
C LEU A 145 4.63 -7.79 -0.16
N LEU A 146 4.55 -7.32 1.08
CA LEU A 146 5.37 -7.81 2.19
C LEU A 146 5.08 -9.27 2.53
N GLN A 147 3.82 -9.70 2.48
CA GLN A 147 3.47 -11.12 2.66
C GLN A 147 4.28 -12.01 1.71
N LYS A 148 4.34 -11.62 0.43
CA LYS A 148 5.11 -12.34 -0.59
C LYS A 148 6.61 -12.28 -0.30
N ALA A 149 7.13 -11.10 0.05
CA ALA A 149 8.56 -10.91 0.30
C ALA A 149 9.07 -11.63 1.54
N LEU A 150 8.26 -11.74 2.59
CA LEU A 150 8.62 -12.40 3.84
C LEU A 150 8.24 -13.89 3.85
N ASN A 151 7.54 -14.36 2.82
CA ASN A 151 7.00 -15.71 2.74
C ASN A 151 6.22 -16.10 4.02
N CYS A 152 5.33 -15.20 4.46
CA CYS A 152 4.57 -15.35 5.70
C CYS A 152 3.06 -15.44 5.44
N THR A 153 2.28 -15.69 6.50
CA THR A 153 0.82 -15.74 6.40
C THR A 153 0.23 -14.33 6.21
N PRO A 154 -0.96 -14.18 5.62
CA PRO A 154 -1.67 -12.89 5.57
C PRO A 154 -1.80 -12.22 6.94
N TYR A 155 -2.13 -13.00 7.97
CA TYR A 155 -2.26 -12.50 9.34
C TYR A 155 -0.93 -11.96 9.88
N THR A 156 0.17 -12.67 9.63
CA THR A 156 1.52 -12.19 9.98
C THR A 156 1.86 -10.89 9.25
N ALA A 157 1.54 -10.79 7.95
CA ALA A 157 1.76 -9.58 7.17
C ALA A 157 0.95 -8.39 7.74
N LEU A 158 -0.33 -8.60 8.07
CA LEU A 158 -1.20 -7.58 8.67
C LEU A 158 -0.66 -7.01 10.00
N GLY A 159 0.13 -7.77 10.73
CA GLY A 159 0.75 -7.33 11.99
C GLY A 159 1.88 -6.30 11.83
N HIS A 160 2.34 -6.03 10.61
CA HIS A 160 3.38 -5.02 10.38
C HIS A 160 2.79 -3.61 10.41
N GLU A 161 3.44 -2.71 11.15
CA GLU A 161 3.18 -1.28 11.05
C GLU A 161 3.71 -0.76 9.72
N ILE A 162 2.92 0.06 9.01
CA ILE A 162 3.33 0.80 7.81
C ILE A 162 2.81 2.23 7.96
N SER A 163 3.60 3.12 8.56
CA SER A 163 3.21 4.48 8.86
C SER A 163 3.14 5.38 7.60
N PRO A 164 2.30 6.44 7.58
CA PRO A 164 2.29 7.40 6.48
C PRO A 164 3.66 8.02 6.23
N LEU A 165 4.02 8.20 4.95
CA LEU A 165 5.33 8.66 4.49
C LEU A 165 6.52 7.76 4.92
N SER A 166 6.26 6.50 5.30
CA SER A 166 7.33 5.51 5.48
C SER A 166 7.74 4.89 4.15
N LEU A 167 8.98 4.42 4.11
CA LEU A 167 9.56 3.67 3.00
C LEU A 167 9.71 2.19 3.37
N THR A 168 9.19 1.33 2.52
CA THR A 168 9.46 -0.12 2.51
C THR A 168 10.15 -0.47 1.20
N VAL A 169 11.25 -1.23 1.26
CA VAL A 169 12.02 -1.62 0.06
C VAL A 169 12.00 -3.13 -0.09
N ILE A 170 11.51 -3.58 -1.25
CA ILE A 170 11.44 -5.00 -1.59
C ILE A 170 12.31 -5.27 -2.82
N HIS A 171 13.22 -6.21 -2.70
CA HIS A 171 14.06 -6.71 -3.77
C HIS A 171 13.40 -7.92 -4.43
N ARG A 172 13.20 -7.86 -5.74
CA ARG A 172 12.69 -8.97 -6.56
C ARG A 172 13.77 -9.53 -7.47
N LYS A 173 14.00 -10.84 -7.36
CA LYS A 173 14.87 -11.61 -8.26
C LYS A 173 14.03 -12.66 -8.99
N GLY A 174 13.80 -12.49 -10.29
CA GLY A 174 12.98 -13.40 -11.09
C GLY A 174 11.55 -12.91 -11.27
N ASP A 175 10.68 -13.76 -11.80
CA ASP A 175 9.26 -13.46 -11.97
C ASP A 175 8.49 -13.50 -10.63
N TRP A 176 7.22 -13.10 -10.61
CA TRP A 176 6.45 -13.06 -9.38
C TRP A 176 6.19 -14.45 -8.77
N ALA A 177 5.93 -15.45 -9.60
CA ALA A 177 5.53 -16.78 -9.15
C ALA A 177 6.71 -17.55 -8.53
N GLN A 178 7.86 -17.53 -9.21
CA GLN A 178 9.03 -18.36 -8.92
C GLN A 178 10.24 -17.56 -8.44
N GLY A 179 10.18 -16.23 -8.53
CA GLY A 179 11.25 -15.36 -8.08
C GLY A 179 11.42 -15.34 -6.56
N HIS A 180 12.64 -15.02 -6.14
CA HIS A 180 12.96 -14.74 -4.74
C HIS A 180 12.69 -13.25 -4.45
N TRP A 181 11.99 -13.01 -3.35
CA TRP A 181 11.63 -11.69 -2.87
C TRP A 181 12.20 -11.51 -1.47
N ASP A 182 12.69 -10.31 -1.18
CA ASP A 182 13.30 -10.00 0.10
C ASP A 182 12.98 -8.55 0.49
N ALA A 183 12.51 -8.33 1.71
CA ALA A 183 12.21 -7.01 2.24
C ALA A 183 13.41 -6.51 3.04
N THR A 184 14.13 -5.52 2.51
CA THR A 184 15.37 -5.02 3.14
C THR A 184 15.14 -3.88 4.12
N HIS A 185 14.04 -3.15 3.96
CA HIS A 185 13.60 -2.07 4.84
C HIS A 185 12.09 -2.16 4.96
N ILE A 186 11.56 -2.08 6.17
CA ILE A 186 10.12 -2.09 6.45
C ILE A 186 9.81 -0.89 7.33
N ASN A 187 8.83 -0.07 6.92
CA ASN A 187 8.35 1.09 7.70
C ASN A 187 9.48 2.07 8.10
N HIS A 188 10.43 2.31 7.20
CA HIS A 188 11.60 3.12 7.51
C HIS A 188 11.32 4.61 7.29
N PHE A 189 11.75 5.46 8.23
CA PHE A 189 11.80 6.91 8.07
C PHE A 189 13.24 7.33 7.80
N PRO A 190 13.56 7.88 6.63
CA PRO A 190 14.89 8.43 6.38
C PRO A 190 15.17 9.59 7.36
N GLU A 191 16.28 9.48 8.09
CA GLU A 191 16.84 10.52 8.96
C GLU A 191 17.61 11.58 8.16
#